data_AF-A0A969GED0-F1
#
_entry.id   AF-A0A969GED0-F1
#
_cell.length_a   1.000
_cell.length_b   1.000
_cell.length_c   1.000
_cell.angle_alpha   90.00
_cell.angle_beta   90.00
_cell.angle_gamma   90.00
#
_symmetry.space_group_name_H-M   'P 1'
#
loop_
_entity.id
_entity.type
_entity.pdbx_description
1 polymer ?
#
loop_
_entity_poly.entity_id
_entity_poly.type
_entity_poly.pdbx_seq_one_letter_code
_entity_poly.pdbx_strand_id
1 'polypeptide(L)' 'MLFFDRSRVINQIKLEQTLRSLETQKEYYETNIKEVKERKKELFTTDENFEKFAREQHLMKKSDEEVFVIEEKKED' A
#
# COMPACT_ATOMS: atom_id res chain seq x y z
N MET A 1 47.86 10.50 22.50
CA MET A 1 46.61 10.71 23.26
C MET A 1 45.45 10.25 22.37
N LEU A 2 44.79 9.16 22.74
CA LEU A 2 43.62 8.66 22.02
C LEU A 2 42.42 9.48 22.49
N PHE A 3 42.10 10.54 21.75
CA PHE A 3 40.97 11.44 22.02
C PHE A 3 39.63 10.81 21.61
N PHE A 4 39.33 9.62 22.13
CA PHE A 4 37.99 9.03 22.07
C PHE A 4 37.14 9.63 23.18
N ASP A 5 36.57 10.81 22.92
CA ASP A 5 35.46 11.29 23.73
C ASP A 5 34.32 10.27 23.58
N ARG A 6 33.93 9.61 24.68
CA ARG A 6 32.88 8.57 24.71
C ARG A 6 31.59 9.05 24.04
N SER A 7 31.30 10.35 24.12
CA SER A 7 30.14 10.97 23.48
C SER A 7 30.15 10.76 21.95
N ARG A 8 31.31 10.93 21.30
CA ARG A 8 31.44 10.81 19.84
C ARG A 8 31.20 9.39 19.33
N VAL A 9 31.70 8.39 20.06
CA VAL A 9 31.53 6.97 19.69
C VAL A 9 30.07 6.53 19.83
N ILE A 10 29.41 6.91 20.92
CA ILE A 10 27.99 6.60 21.14
C ILE A 10 27.13 7.27 20.07
N ASN A 11 27.42 8.52 19.72
CA ASN A 11 26.68 9.23 18.67
C ASN A 11 26.87 8.60 17.29
N GLN A 12 28.08 8.16 16.95
CA GLN A 12 28.32 7.45 15.69
C GLN A 12 27.49 6.15 15.62
N ILE A 13 27.48 5.34 16.69
CA ILE A 13 26.70 4.10 16.73
C ILE A 13 25.19 4.37 16.54
N LYS A 14 24.66 5.41 17.20
CA LYS A 14 23.25 5.80 17.04
C LYS A 14 22.94 6.27 15.61
N LEU A 15 23.86 7.01 15.00
CA LEU A 15 23.72 7.46 13.62
C LEU A 15 23.69 6.28 12.65
N GLU A 16 24.61 5.31 12.80
CA GLU A 16 24.64 4.09 12.01
C GLU A 16 23.36 3.26 12.17
N GLN A 17 22.83 3.14 13.39
CA GLN A 17 21.56 2.45 13.63
C GLN A 17 20.39 3.16 12.95
N THR A 18 20.36 4.49 13.02
CA THR A 18 19.33 5.31 12.36
C THR A 18 19.42 5.18 10.85
N LEU A 19 20.64 5.20 10.30
CA LEU A 19 20.88 5.03 8.87
C LEU A 19 20.36 3.67 8.40
N ARG A 20 20.72 2.58 9.09
CA ARG A 20 20.23 1.23 8.78
C ARG A 20 18.71 1.15 8.86
N SER A 21 18.09 1.77 9.87
CA SER A 21 16.63 1.79 9.98
C SER A 21 15.96 2.52 8.81
N LEU A 22 16.53 3.65 8.37
CA LEU A 22 16.03 4.39 7.21
C LEU A 22 16.22 3.60 5.92
N GLU A 23 17.35 2.91 5.74
CA GLU A 23 17.59 2.03 4.60
C GLU A 23 16.59 0.87 4.54
N THR A 24 16.33 0.21 5.67
CA THR A 24 15.31 -0.85 5.75
C THR A 24 13.91 -0.32 5.44
N GLN A 25 13.55 0.86 5.96
CA GLN A 25 12.25 1.47 5.65
C GLN A 25 12.13 1.79 4.17
N LYS A 26 13.20 2.33 3.56
CA LYS A 26 13.24 2.61 2.13
C LYS A 26 13.01 1.33 1.31
N GLU A 27 13.75 0.27 1.59
CA GLU A 27 13.63 -1.01 0.88
C GLU A 27 12.22 -1.62 1.04
N TYR A 28 11.64 -1.53 2.25
CA TYR A 28 10.27 -1.95 2.51
C TYR A 28 9.26 -1.19 1.64
N TYR A 29 9.35 0.15 1.57
CA TYR A 29 8.44 0.94 0.75
C TYR A 29 8.66 0.72 -0.75
N GLU A 30 9.91 0.58 -1.21
CA GLU A 30 10.21 0.27 -2.62
C GLU A 30 9.60 -1.07 -3.03
N THR A 31 9.68 -2.08 -2.16
CA THR A 31 9.06 -3.40 -2.38
C THR A 31 7.54 -3.29 -2.45
N ASN A 32 6.91 -2.62 -1.48
CA ASN A 32 5.46 -2.42 -1.49
C ASN A 32 4.97 -1.65 -2.72
N ILE A 33 5.70 -0.61 -3.15
CA ILE A 33 5.38 0.14 -4.36
C ILE A 33 5.41 -0.78 -5.58
N LYS A 34 6.42 -1.65 -5.67
CA LYS A 34 6.54 -2.63 -6.77
C LYS A 34 5.35 -3.59 -6.76
N GLU A 35 5.02 -4.17 -5.61
CA GLU A 35 3.87 -5.09 -5.48
C GLU A 35 2.54 -4.43 -5.81
N VAL A 36 2.31 -3.19 -5.35
CA VAL A 36 1.09 -2.44 -5.63
C VAL A 36 1.02 -2.10 -7.12
N LYS A 37 2.15 -1.77 -7.76
CA LYS A 37 2.19 -1.52 -9.21
C LYS A 37 1.89 -2.78 -10.02
N GLU A 38 2.44 -3.94 -9.64
CA GLU A 38 2.14 -5.21 -10.30
C GLU A 38 0.67 -5.59 -10.12
N ARG A 39 0.14 -5.53 -8.90
CA ARG A 39 -1.29 -5.76 -8.63
C ARG A 39 -2.18 -4.82 -9.43
N LYS A 40 -1.84 -3.53 -9.48
CA LYS A 40 -2.55 -2.56 -10.32
C LYS A 40 -2.47 -2.96 -11.79
N LYS A 41 -1.30 -3.37 -12.29
CA LYS A 41 -1.19 -3.80 -13.67
C LYS A 41 -2.10 -5.00 -13.96
N GLU A 42 -2.14 -6.00 -13.09
CA GLU A 42 -3.01 -7.18 -13.20
C GLU A 42 -4.50 -6.84 -13.16
N LEU A 43 -4.90 -5.93 -12.26
CA LEU A 43 -6.27 -5.43 -12.14
C LEU A 43 -6.74 -4.68 -13.40
N PHE A 44 -5.85 -3.92 -14.03
CA PHE A 44 -6.17 -3.04 -15.14
C PHE A 44 -5.73 -3.59 -16.51
N THR A 45 -5.20 -4.82 -16.59
CA THR A 45 -4.77 -5.42 -17.87
C THR A 45 -5.90 -5.81 -18.80
N THR A 46 -7.10 -6.05 -18.26
CA THR A 46 -8.27 -6.51 -19.02
C THR A 46 -9.48 -5.68 -18.62
N ASP A 47 -10.28 -5.23 -19.61
CA ASP A 47 -11.49 -4.45 -19.37
C ASP A 47 -12.50 -5.17 -18.45
N GLU A 48 -12.53 -6.51 -18.50
CA GLU A 48 -13.37 -7.34 -17.63
C GLU A 48 -12.95 -7.27 -16.15
N ASN A 49 -11.64 -7.30 -15.86
CA ASN A 49 -11.12 -7.18 -14.50
C ASN A 49 -11.37 -5.78 -13.92
N PHE A 50 -11.26 -4.75 -14.77
CA PHE A 50 -11.55 -3.39 -14.39
C PHE A 50 -13.04 -3.18 -14.10
N GLU A 51 -13.93 -3.67 -14.97
CA GLU A 51 -15.39 -3.59 -14.76
C GLU A 51 -15.80 -4.33 -13.48
N LYS A 52 -15.23 -5.52 -13.23
CA LYS A 52 -15.47 -6.28 -12.00
C LYS A 52 -15.03 -5.52 -10.76
N PHE A 53 -13.81 -4.96 -10.75
CA PHE A 53 -13.30 -4.17 -9.63
C PHE A 53 -14.16 -2.93 -9.36
N ALA A 54 -14.55 -2.21 -10.41
CA ALA A 54 -15.41 -1.02 -10.31
C ALA A 54 -16.80 -1.34 -9.74
N ARG A 55 -17.39 -2.47 -10.14
CA ARG A 55 -18.70 -2.93 -9.64
C ARG A 55 -18.64 -3.44 -8.20
N GLU A 56 -17.63 -4.23 -7.85
CA GLU A 56 -17.54 -4.87 -6.53
C GLU A 56 -17.05 -3.91 -5.44
N GLN A 57 -16.04 -3.09 -5.71
CA GLN A 57 -15.42 -2.22 -4.70
C GLN A 57 -16.05 -0.83 -4.65
N HIS A 58 -16.51 -0.33 -5.79
CA HIS A 58 -16.98 1.05 -5.92
C HIS A 58 -18.46 1.16 -6.30
N LEU A 59 -19.17 0.02 -6.42
CA LEU A 59 -20.60 -0.04 -6.77
C LEU A 59 -20.94 0.80 -8.01
N MET A 60 -20.02 0.86 -8.97
CA MET A 60 -20.21 1.63 -10.20
C MET A 60 -21.24 0.95 -11.11
N LYS A 61 -22.19 1.72 -11.63
CA LYS A 61 -23.16 1.30 -12.65
C LYS A 61 -22.86 1.93 -14.00
N LYS A 62 -23.22 1.25 -15.10
CA LYS A 62 -23.22 1.89 -16.43
C LYS A 62 -24.39 2.87 -16.55
N SER A 63 -24.27 3.84 -17.46
CA SER A 63 -25.26 4.90 -17.65
C SER A 63 -26.62 4.37 -18.15
N ASP A 64 -26.61 3.24 -18.83
CA ASP A 64 -27.74 2.51 -19.41
C ASP A 64 -28.23 1.35 -18.52
N GLU A 65 -27.74 1.26 -17.27
CA GLU A 65 -28.04 0.15 -16.37
C GLU A 65 -28.91 0.58 -15.18
N GLU A 66 -30.01 -0.13 -14.95
CA GLU A 66 -30.86 -0.02 -13.76
C GLU A 66 -30.50 -1.13 -12.76
N VAL A 67 -29.99 -0.72 -11.59
CA VAL A 67 -29.60 -1.64 -10.50
C VAL A 67 -30.68 -1.63 -9.42
N PHE A 68 -31.24 -2.80 -9.11
CA PHE A 68 -32.25 -2.98 -8.08
C PHE A 68 -31.64 -3.65 -6.85
N VAL A 69 -31.72 -3.01 -5.69
CA VAL A 69 -31.35 -3.62 -4.40
C VAL A 69 -32.62 -4.15 -3.76
N ILE A 70 -32.75 -5.48 -3.67
CA ILE A 70 -33.89 -6.13 -3.03
C ILE A 70 -33.52 -6.34 -1.56
N GLU A 71 -34.09 -5.53 -0.68
CA GLU A 71 -34.01 -5.78 0.76
C GLU A 71 -35.09 -6.81 1.15
N GLU A 72 -34.69 -7.92 1.75
CA GLU A 72 -35.64 -8.83 2.39
C GLU A 72 -36.32 -8.06 3.53
N LYS A 73 -37.66 -7.93 3.46
CA LYS A 73 -38.44 -7.36 4.55
C LYS A 73 -38.12 -8.14 5.82
N LYS A 74 -37.50 -7.48 6.79
CA LYS A 74 -37.53 -7.95 8.16
C LYS A 74 -38.99 -7.89 8.59
N GLU A 75 -39.59 -9.06 8.78
CA GLU A 75 -40.87 -9.17 9.48
C GLU A 75 -40.61 -8.71 10.93
N ASP A 76 -41.24 -7.59 11.30
CA ASP A 76 -41.35 -7.11 12.68
C ASP A 76 -42.34 -7.96 13.48
#